data_AF-A0A1Y1WUF3-F1
#
_entry.id   AF-A0A1Y1WUF3-F1
#
_cell.length_a   1.000
_cell.length_b   1.000
_cell.length_c   1.000
_cell.angle_alpha   90.00
_cell.angle_beta   90.00
_cell.angle_gamma   90.00
#
_symmetry.space_group_name_H-M   'P 1'
#
loop_
_entity.id
_entity.type
_entity.pdbx_description
1 polymer ?
#
loop_
_entity_poly.entity_id
_entity_poly.type
_entity_poly.pdbx_seq_one_letter_code
_entity_poly.pdbx_strand_id
1 'polypeptide(L)'
;MSIKLNNEELEIDDDINDFYLLGNTCTFIKGYCNLNKLQVYGNPNKYILKPYIENYHDELQFKFDPIEITIKECSKNQIVVVSNRGIQYCEEPVCKDSCPVGISAKCIAYYNKEKNDINLNKCECLPGWDGDYC
;
A
#
# COMPACT_ATOMS: atom_id res chain seq x y z
N MET A 1 10.00 21.75 3.40
CA MET A 1 8.84 21.19 4.15
C MET A 1 8.79 19.71 3.87
N SER A 2 8.49 18.92 4.90
CA SER A 2 8.42 17.47 4.83
C SER A 2 7.12 16.99 5.47
N ILE A 3 6.63 15.83 5.05
CA ILE A 3 5.49 15.19 5.70
C ILE A 3 5.97 14.07 6.62
N LYS A 4 5.32 13.93 7.77
CA LYS A 4 5.43 12.77 8.67
C LYS A 4 4.06 12.10 8.84
N LEU A 5 4.07 10.81 9.13
CA LEU A 5 2.88 10.06 9.54
C LEU A 5 2.97 9.77 11.03
N ASN A 6 1.82 9.81 11.69
CA ASN A 6 1.65 9.30 13.04
C ASN A 6 0.52 8.25 13.01
N ASN A 7 0.74 7.14 13.71
CA ASN A 7 -0.31 6.18 14.02
C ASN A 7 -1.04 6.66 15.30
N GLU A 8 -2.36 6.58 15.34
CA GLU A 8 -3.15 6.95 16.53
C GLU A 8 -3.08 5.88 17.64
N GLU A 9 -2.68 4.65 17.31
CA GLU A 9 -2.81 3.49 18.20
C GLU A 9 -1.50 3.00 18.86
N LEU A 10 -0.33 3.59 18.57
CA LEU A 10 0.96 3.08 19.07
C LEU A 10 1.88 4.16 19.69
N GLU A 11 2.28 3.92 20.94
CA GLU A 11 3.53 4.46 21.50
C GLU A 11 4.71 3.66 20.91
N ILE A 12 5.69 4.36 20.36
CA ILE A 12 6.72 3.82 19.46
C ILE A 12 7.71 2.94 20.23
N ASP A 13 7.78 1.65 19.88
CA ASP A 13 8.95 0.78 20.11
C ASP A 13 9.81 0.81 18.84
N ASP A 14 11.09 1.08 18.99
CA ASP A 14 11.97 1.69 17.97
C ASP A 14 12.41 0.78 16.82
N ASP A 15 11.96 -0.48 16.73
CA ASP A 15 12.57 -1.48 15.83
C ASP A 15 11.70 -1.97 14.65
N ILE A 16 10.43 -1.59 14.55
CA ILE A 16 9.59 -1.90 13.37
C ILE A 16 8.81 -0.65 12.96
N ASN A 17 9.26 0.02 11.90
CA ASN A 17 8.50 1.12 11.33
C ASN A 17 7.23 0.57 10.66
N ASP A 18 6.06 0.77 11.28
CA ASP A 18 4.75 0.41 10.72
C ASP A 18 4.40 1.11 9.41
N PHE A 19 5.19 2.11 9.01
CA PHE A 19 4.98 2.90 7.81
C PHE A 19 6.29 3.49 7.28
N TYR A 20 6.29 3.87 6.01
CA TYR A 20 7.26 4.82 5.46
C TYR A 20 6.64 5.69 4.37
N LEU A 21 7.31 6.81 4.12
CA LEU A 21 6.92 7.77 3.11
C LEU A 21 8.00 7.86 2.03
N LEU A 22 7.59 8.03 0.78
CA LEU A 22 8.47 8.44 -0.32
C LEU A 22 7.93 9.74 -0.93
N GLY A 23 8.83 10.60 -1.42
CA GLY A 23 8.43 11.86 -2.06
C GLY A 23 7.71 12.85 -1.13
N ASN A 24 7.96 12.75 0.18
CA ASN A 24 7.35 13.56 1.22
C ASN A 24 7.98 14.93 1.44
N THR A 25 9.05 15.25 0.72
CA THR A 25 9.73 16.54 0.77
C THR A 25 9.29 17.43 -0.39
N CYS A 26 9.06 18.70 -0.10
CA CYS A 26 8.78 19.71 -1.12
C CYS A 26 9.50 21.03 -0.83
N THR A 27 9.71 21.78 -1.91
CA THR A 27 10.18 23.17 -1.90
C THR A 27 9.01 24.08 -2.25
N PHE A 28 8.89 25.20 -1.55
CA PHE A 28 7.87 26.20 -1.86
C PHE A 28 8.28 27.01 -3.09
N ILE A 29 7.47 26.97 -4.14
CA ILE A 29 7.63 27.79 -5.34
C ILE A 29 6.44 28.73 -5.41
N LYS A 30 6.71 30.04 -5.28
CA LYS A 30 5.66 31.09 -5.22
C LYS A 30 4.59 30.82 -4.13
N GLY A 31 5.03 30.29 -2.99
CA GLY A 31 4.14 29.96 -1.86
C GLY A 31 3.41 28.62 -1.95
N TYR A 32 3.59 27.85 -3.03
CA TYR A 32 2.96 26.53 -3.19
C TYR A 32 3.97 25.40 -3.02
N CYS A 33 3.54 24.34 -2.33
CA CYS A 33 4.25 23.06 -2.24
C CYS A 33 3.34 21.98 -2.84
N ASN A 34 3.78 21.38 -3.95
CA ASN A 34 3.05 20.31 -4.63
C ASN A 34 3.73 18.96 -4.38
N LEU A 35 2.98 18.01 -3.83
CA LEU A 35 3.46 16.69 -3.43
C LEU A 35 2.95 15.59 -4.37
N ASN A 36 3.13 15.79 -5.68
CA ASN A 36 2.61 14.89 -6.73
C ASN A 36 3.26 13.50 -6.76
N LYS A 37 4.33 13.30 -5.99
CA LYS A 37 5.08 12.04 -5.89
C LYS A 37 5.04 11.44 -4.48
N LEU A 38 4.19 11.98 -3.60
CA LEU A 38 4.03 11.45 -2.26
C LEU A 38 3.42 10.04 -2.34
N GLN A 39 4.11 9.09 -1.73
CA GLN A 39 3.62 7.72 -1.57
C GLN A 39 3.66 7.36 -0.09
N VAL A 40 2.58 6.72 0.35
CA VAL A 40 2.36 6.30 1.73
C VAL A 40 2.30 4.79 1.76
N TYR A 41 3.18 4.19 2.54
CA TYR A 41 3.24 2.75 2.77
C TYR A 41 3.09 2.48 4.25
N GLY A 42 2.36 1.44 4.61
CA GLY A 42 2.20 1.01 5.99
C GLY A 42 1.28 -0.18 6.10
N ASN A 43 1.19 -0.74 7.30
CA ASN A 43 0.26 -1.82 7.59
C ASN A 43 -1.21 -1.32 7.60
N PRO A 44 -2.20 -2.21 7.48
CA PRO A 44 -3.61 -1.81 7.51
C PRO A 44 -3.97 -1.11 8.82
N ASN A 45 -4.15 0.21 8.77
CA ASN A 45 -4.60 1.04 9.88
C ASN A 45 -5.03 2.43 9.37
N LYS A 46 -5.52 3.26 10.29
CA LYS A 46 -5.71 4.69 10.12
C LYS A 46 -4.45 5.43 10.57
N TYR A 47 -4.07 6.42 9.78
CA TYR A 47 -2.92 7.26 10.02
C TYR A 47 -3.32 8.72 9.89
N ILE A 48 -2.75 9.57 10.72
CA ILE A 48 -2.84 11.02 10.54
C ILE A 48 -1.56 11.51 9.89
N LEU A 49 -1.72 12.15 8.73
CA LEU A 49 -0.65 12.82 8.03
C LEU A 49 -0.48 14.24 8.58
N LYS A 50 0.71 14.51 9.12
CA LYS A 50 1.06 15.83 9.68
C LYS A 50 2.19 16.46 8.88
N PRO A 51 1.97 17.66 8.31
CA PRO A 51 3.07 18.39 7.71
C PRO A 51 3.99 18.95 8.79
N TYR A 52 5.28 18.96 8.46
CA TYR A 52 6.33 19.48 9.30
C TYR A 52 7.25 20.38 8.46
N ILE A 53 7.52 21.59 8.94
CA ILE A 53 8.47 22.49 8.27
C ILE A 53 9.80 22.39 9.01
N GLU A 54 10.76 21.74 8.37
CA GLU A 54 12.14 21.67 8.85
C GLU A 54 12.77 23.07 8.91
N ASN A 55 13.60 23.31 9.93
CA ASN A 55 14.38 24.54 10.12
C ASN A 55 13.54 25.83 10.25
N TYR A 56 12.30 25.71 10.70
CA TYR A 56 11.47 26.85 11.08
C TYR A 56 11.28 26.85 12.59
N HIS A 57 11.64 27.94 13.25
CA HIS A 57 11.72 28.03 14.71
C HIS A 57 10.57 28.81 15.36
N ASP A 58 9.74 29.48 14.55
CA ASP A 58 8.56 30.18 15.07
C ASP A 58 7.36 29.23 15.18
N GLU A 59 6.35 29.65 15.94
CA GLU A 59 5.09 28.91 16.04
C GLU A 59 4.37 28.86 14.68
N LEU A 60 4.07 27.65 14.22
CA LEU A 60 3.30 27.41 13.00
C LEU A 60 1.87 27.05 13.35
N GLN A 61 0.92 27.83 12.83
CA GLN A 61 -0.50 27.51 12.89
C GLN A 61 -0.96 26.91 11.57
N PHE A 62 -1.30 25.63 11.58
CA PHE A 62 -1.91 24.96 10.46
C PHE A 62 -3.43 25.20 10.47
N LYS A 63 -3.95 25.89 9.46
CA LYS A 63 -5.37 26.22 9.31
C LYS A 63 -6.07 25.27 8.36
N PHE A 64 -5.98 23.97 8.62
CA PHE A 64 -6.68 22.93 7.89
C PHE A 64 -6.94 21.75 8.82
N ASP A 65 -7.94 20.95 8.48
CA ASP A 65 -8.31 19.77 9.26
C ASP A 65 -7.26 18.65 9.12
N PRO A 66 -7.10 17.79 10.13
CA PRO A 66 -6.21 16.64 10.05
C PRO A 66 -6.41 15.83 8.76
N ILE A 67 -5.32 15.47 8.09
CA ILE A 67 -5.37 14.66 6.88
C ILE A 67 -5.36 13.18 7.29
N GLU A 68 -6.53 12.58 7.33
CA GLU A 68 -6.70 11.16 7.65
C GLU A 68 -6.42 10.28 6.43
N ILE A 69 -5.63 9.22 6.64
CA ILE A 69 -5.31 8.21 5.62
C ILE A 69 -5.68 6.85 6.17
N THR A 70 -6.42 6.08 5.40
CA THR A 70 -6.73 4.67 5.74
C THR A 70 -5.99 3.76 4.78
N ILE A 71 -5.07 2.96 5.31
CA ILE A 71 -4.48 1.84 4.58
C ILE A 71 -5.36 0.62 4.85
N LYS A 72 -5.83 -0.01 3.78
CA LYS A 72 -6.75 -1.15 3.87
C LYS A 72 -5.97 -2.46 3.80
N GLU A 73 -6.57 -3.51 4.36
CA GLU A 73 -6.11 -4.88 4.13
C GLU A 73 -6.22 -5.27 2.66
N CYS A 74 -5.41 -6.24 2.25
CA CYS A 74 -5.51 -6.83 0.93
C CYS A 74 -6.87 -7.50 0.72
N SER A 75 -7.40 -7.39 -0.51
CA SER A 75 -8.63 -8.07 -0.87
C SER A 75 -8.44 -9.59 -0.82
N LYS A 76 -9.55 -10.35 -0.71
CA LYS A 76 -9.51 -11.82 -0.55
C LYS A 76 -8.74 -12.55 -1.66
N ASN A 77 -8.68 -11.97 -2.85
CA ASN A 77 -8.04 -12.58 -4.02
C ASN A 77 -6.59 -12.10 -4.23
N GLN A 78 -6.14 -11.12 -3.46
CA GLN A 78 -4.77 -10.62 -3.49
C GLN A 78 -3.89 -11.41 -2.54
N ILE A 79 -2.61 -11.43 -2.87
CA ILE A 79 -1.56 -12.07 -2.07
C ILE A 79 -0.98 -11.01 -1.15
N VAL A 80 -0.96 -11.31 0.15
CA VAL A 80 -0.27 -10.47 1.13
C VAL A 80 1.21 -10.80 1.04
N VAL A 81 2.07 -9.80 0.90
CA VAL A 81 3.52 -9.99 0.89
C VAL A 81 4.12 -9.06 1.94
N VAL A 82 5.04 -9.58 2.75
CA VAL A 82 5.74 -8.78 3.76
C VAL A 82 7.05 -8.30 3.16
N SER A 83 7.20 -6.98 3.07
CA SER A 83 8.47 -6.38 2.64
C SER A 83 9.57 -6.63 3.67
N ASN A 84 10.83 -6.43 3.27
CA ASN A 84 11.98 -6.49 4.18
C ASN A 84 11.92 -5.48 5.34
N ARG A 85 10.99 -4.51 5.30
CA ARG A 85 10.72 -3.53 6.35
C ARG A 85 9.58 -3.93 7.29
N GLY A 86 9.03 -5.15 7.14
CA GLY A 86 7.89 -5.62 7.95
C GLY A 86 6.53 -5.04 7.52
N ILE A 87 6.49 -4.26 6.44
CA ILE A 87 5.25 -3.68 5.92
C ILE A 87 4.61 -4.62 4.90
N GLN A 88 3.33 -4.89 5.10
CA GLN A 88 2.50 -5.67 4.20
C GLN A 88 2.11 -4.87 2.96
N TYR A 89 2.17 -5.52 1.80
CA TYR A 89 1.64 -4.99 0.55
C TYR A 89 0.91 -6.10 -0.22
N CYS A 90 0.05 -5.68 -1.15
CA CYS A 90 -0.82 -6.58 -1.88
C CYS A 90 -0.28 -6.78 -3.30
N GLU A 91 -0.16 -8.02 -3.73
CA GLU A 91 0.12 -8.37 -5.11
C GLU A 91 -1.10 -9.07 -5.74
N GLU A 92 -1.30 -8.81 -7.03
CA GLU A 92 -2.23 -9.60 -7.83
C GLU A 92 -1.63 -10.98 -8.12
N PRO A 93 -2.41 -12.07 -8.03
CA PRO A 93 -1.92 -13.40 -8.33
C PRO A 93 -1.54 -13.48 -9.81
N VAL A 94 -0.34 -14.00 -10.08
CA VAL A 94 0.13 -14.26 -11.44
C VAL A 94 -0.07 -15.74 -11.77
N CYS A 95 -0.79 -16.05 -12.84
CA CYS A 95 -1.02 -17.41 -13.32
C CYS A 95 -0.16 -17.70 -14.55
N LYS A 96 -0.01 -18.99 -14.89
CA LYS A 96 0.64 -19.41 -16.14
C LYS A 96 -0.06 -18.78 -17.35
N ASP A 97 0.71 -18.51 -18.41
CA ASP A 97 0.22 -17.93 -19.67
C ASP A 97 -0.90 -18.74 -20.33
N SER A 98 -0.99 -20.03 -20.01
CA SER A 98 -2.05 -20.90 -20.51
C SER A 98 -3.42 -20.61 -19.88
N CYS A 99 -3.47 -19.85 -18.79
CA CYS A 99 -4.73 -19.43 -18.17
C CYS A 99 -5.27 -18.19 -18.90
N PRO A 100 -6.46 -18.24 -19.54
CA PRO A 100 -7.01 -17.13 -20.33
C PRO A 100 -7.65 -16.07 -19.42
N VAL A 101 -6.82 -15.43 -18.59
CA VAL A 101 -7.25 -14.41 -17.62
C VAL A 101 -7.90 -13.24 -18.33
N GLY A 102 -9.12 -12.89 -17.91
CA GLY A 102 -9.89 -11.77 -18.48
C GLY A 102 -10.70 -12.12 -19.74
N ILE A 103 -10.56 -13.34 -20.26
CA ILE A 103 -11.39 -13.86 -21.36
C ILE A 103 -12.40 -14.83 -20.78
N SER A 104 -11.90 -15.90 -20.19
CA SER A 104 -12.70 -17.05 -19.78
C SER A 104 -12.24 -17.65 -18.44
N ALA A 105 -11.17 -17.11 -17.86
CA ALA A 105 -10.69 -17.45 -16.52
C ALA A 105 -10.36 -16.22 -15.65
N LYS A 106 -10.22 -16.47 -14.34
CA LYS A 106 -9.62 -15.58 -13.34
C LYS A 106 -8.41 -16.26 -12.73
N CYS A 107 -7.37 -15.47 -12.44
CA CYS A 107 -6.28 -15.96 -11.62
C CYS A 107 -6.62 -15.71 -10.15
N ILE A 108 -6.51 -16.75 -9.33
CA ILE A 108 -6.75 -16.67 -7.89
C ILE A 108 -5.53 -17.18 -7.13
N ALA A 109 -5.22 -16.52 -6.02
CA ALA A 109 -4.12 -16.88 -5.16
C ALA A 109 -4.28 -18.29 -4.58
N TYR A 110 -3.18 -19.03 -4.46
CA TYR A 110 -3.16 -20.29 -3.70
C TYR A 110 -3.28 -20.03 -2.19
N TYR A 111 -3.85 -20.98 -1.45
CA TYR A 111 -4.03 -20.87 0.00
C TYR A 111 -2.65 -20.91 0.71
N ASN A 112 -2.40 -19.95 1.60
CA ASN A 112 -1.12 -19.59 2.28
C ASN A 112 -0.30 -18.53 1.53
N LYS A 113 -0.38 -17.31 2.10
CA LYS A 113 -0.24 -16.00 1.46
C LYS A 113 1.11 -15.36 1.74
N GLU A 114 2.22 -16.00 1.41
CA GLU A 114 3.53 -15.39 1.66
C GLU A 114 4.38 -15.24 0.40
N LYS A 115 3.99 -15.89 -0.71
CA LYS A 115 4.72 -15.81 -1.98
C LYS A 115 3.77 -15.90 -3.17
N ASN A 116 3.92 -14.97 -4.10
CA ASN A 116 3.26 -15.02 -5.40
C ASN A 116 4.01 -15.97 -6.34
N ASP A 117 3.61 -17.25 -6.34
CA ASP A 117 4.23 -18.28 -7.18
C ASP A 117 3.29 -18.69 -8.32
N ILE A 118 3.76 -18.47 -9.55
CA ILE A 118 3.02 -18.76 -10.79
C ILE A 118 2.59 -20.23 -10.91
N ASN A 119 3.31 -21.14 -10.26
CA ASN A 119 3.01 -22.57 -10.30
C ASN A 119 1.98 -23.00 -9.26
N LEU A 120 1.73 -22.16 -8.25
CA LEU A 120 0.81 -22.46 -7.16
C LEU A 120 -0.54 -21.77 -7.38
N ASN A 121 -0.54 -20.55 -7.93
CA ASN A 121 -1.77 -19.81 -8.21
C ASN A 121 -2.71 -20.60 -9.12
N LYS A 122 -4.01 -20.54 -8.83
CA LYS A 122 -5.02 -21.35 -9.49
C LYS A 122 -5.69 -20.55 -10.60
N CYS A 123 -5.79 -21.18 -11.77
CA CYS A 123 -6.67 -20.71 -12.85
C CYS A 123 -8.09 -21.18 -12.55
N GLU A 124 -9.02 -20.24 -12.40
CA GLU A 124 -10.43 -20.53 -12.14
C GLU A 124 -11.28 -20.12 -13.34
N CYS A 125 -11.94 -21.10 -13.96
CA CYS A 125 -12.81 -20.86 -15.11
C CYS A 125 -14.02 -20.02 -14.72
N LEU A 126 -14.41 -19.09 -15.59
CA LEU A 126 -15.66 -18.35 -15.45
C LEU A 126 -16.85 -19.29 -15.66
N PRO A 127 -18.04 -18.98 -15.10
CA PRO A 127 -19.22 -19.82 -15.29
C PRO A 127 -19.53 -20.07 -16.77
N GLY A 128 -19.65 -21.36 -17.13
CA GLY A 128 -19.87 -21.81 -18.52
C GLY A 128 -18.62 -22.30 -19.24
N TRP A 129 -17.43 -22.17 -18.61
CA TRP A 129 -16.16 -22.69 -19.11
C TRP A 129 -15.66 -23.84 -18.23
N ASP A 130 -14.98 -24.83 -18.83
CA ASP A 130 -14.45 -26.02 -18.16
C ASP A 130 -13.23 -26.58 -18.92
N GLY A 131 -12.45 -27.45 -18.28
CA GLY A 131 -11.23 -28.05 -18.81
C GLY A 131 -9.94 -27.29 -18.45
N ASP A 132 -8.80 -27.84 -18.84
CA ASP A 132 -7.45 -27.39 -18.42
C ASP A 132 -7.11 -25.94 -18.82
N TYR A 133 -7.87 -25.36 -19.75
CA TYR A 133 -7.64 -24.03 -20.29
C TYR A 133 -8.85 -23.09 -20.21
N CYS A 134 -9.91 -23.46 -19.47
CA CYS A 134 -11.04 -22.58 -19.14
C CYS A 134 -11.56 -21.68 -20.29
#